data_AF-A0AAE1AY71-F1
#
_entry.id   AF-A0AAE1AY71-F1
#
_cell.length_a   1.000
_cell.length_b   1.000
_cell.length_c   1.000
_cell.angle_alpha   90.00
_cell.angle_beta   90.00
_cell.angle_gamma   90.00
#
_symmetry.space_group_name_H-M   'P 1'
#
loop_
_entity.id
_entity.type
_entity.pdbx_description
1 polymer ?
#
loop_
_entity_poly.entity_id
_entity_poly.type
_entity_poly.pdbx_seq_one_letter_code
_entity_poly.pdbx_strand_id
1 'polypeptide(L)'
;MASIIGSVSPFNETEDTWQAYAERLEHFFLANEIDSEAKKRAVLLSSMGVKPYKLLSNLVAPRKAGECSYTEIVDVLKNHHNLRPSTIVQRFKFDTRVRGASESI
;
A
#
# COMPACT_ATOMS: atom_id res chain seq x y z
N MET A 1 15.25 27.75 8.44
CA MET A 1 13.96 27.01 8.45
C MET A 1 14.09 25.90 7.43
N ALA A 2 13.89 24.63 7.81
CA ALA A 2 13.93 23.54 6.84
C ALA A 2 12.72 23.68 5.92
N SER A 3 12.97 24.02 4.65
CA SER A 3 11.91 24.08 3.65
C SER A 3 11.58 22.64 3.23
N ILE A 4 10.35 22.20 3.48
CA ILE A 4 9.90 20.91 2.97
C ILE A 4 9.78 21.02 1.45
N ILE A 5 10.51 20.16 0.74
CA ILE A 5 10.52 20.14 -0.72
C ILE A 5 9.45 19.15 -1.19
N GLY A 6 8.41 19.68 -1.83
CA GLY A 6 7.34 18.89 -2.45
C GLY A 6 6.19 18.49 -1.52
N SER A 7 5.19 17.83 -2.09
CA SER A 7 4.08 17.20 -1.37
C SER A 7 3.84 15.79 -1.92
N VAL A 8 3.46 14.86 -1.05
CA VAL A 8 3.14 13.49 -1.44
C VAL A 8 1.63 13.38 -1.60
N SER A 9 1.17 13.13 -2.83
CA SER A 9 -0.24 12.90 -3.12
C SER A 9 -0.76 11.64 -2.42
N PRO A 10 -2.03 11.57 -2.04
CA PRO A 10 -2.61 10.37 -1.43
C PRO A 10 -2.51 9.16 -2.34
N PHE A 11 -2.43 7.97 -1.73
CA PHE A 11 -2.44 6.72 -2.48
C PHE A 11 -3.80 6.49 -3.15
N ASN A 12 -3.77 6.17 -4.44
CA ASN A 12 -4.96 5.85 -5.23
C ASN A 12 -4.87 4.44 -5.82
N GLU A 13 -5.65 3.51 -5.27
CA GLU A 13 -5.69 2.10 -5.70
C GLU A 13 -6.10 1.89 -7.17
N THR A 14 -6.76 2.88 -7.82
CA THR A 14 -7.19 2.74 -9.22
C THR A 14 -6.11 3.17 -10.23
N GLU A 15 -5.16 3.98 -9.81
CA GLU A 15 -4.17 4.62 -10.69
C GLU A 15 -2.74 4.16 -10.40
N ASP A 16 -2.42 3.90 -9.12
CA ASP A 16 -1.07 3.57 -8.66
C ASP A 16 -1.02 2.19 -8.01
N THR A 17 0.13 1.54 -8.13
CA THR A 17 0.45 0.36 -7.31
C THR A 17 1.05 0.79 -5.98
N TRP A 18 0.86 -0.03 -4.94
CA TRP A 18 1.46 0.23 -3.62
C TRP A 18 2.99 0.39 -3.69
N GLN A 19 3.64 -0.34 -4.60
CA GLN A 19 5.08 -0.28 -4.82
C GLN A 19 5.52 1.09 -5.36
N ALA A 20 4.85 1.59 -6.39
CA ALA A 20 5.12 2.93 -6.93
C ALA A 20 4.89 4.03 -5.90
N TYR A 21 3.85 3.91 -5.08
CA TYR A 21 3.60 4.85 -3.97
C TYR A 21 4.70 4.81 -2.90
N ALA A 22 5.15 3.62 -2.51
CA ALA A 22 6.25 3.45 -1.57
C ALA A 22 7.56 4.07 -2.10
N GLU A 23 7.89 3.86 -3.38
CA GLU A 23 9.06 4.47 -4.02
C GLU A 23 9.00 6.01 -4.03
N ARG A 24 7.83 6.59 -4.34
CA ARG A 24 7.62 8.05 -4.25
C ARG A 24 7.85 8.60 -2.85
N LEU A 25 7.44 7.86 -1.82
CA LEU A 25 7.69 8.22 -0.42
C LEU A 25 9.16 8.13 -0.04
N GLU A 26 9.88 7.11 -0.50
CA GLU A 26 11.33 6.99 -0.27
C GLU A 26 12.08 8.17 -0.89
N HIS A 27 11.73 8.56 -2.13
CA HIS A 27 12.29 9.76 -2.75
C HIS A 27 11.97 11.03 -1.95
N PHE A 28 10.77 11.14 -1.38
CA PHE A 28 10.42 12.26 -0.53
C PHE A 28 11.24 12.30 0.77
N PHE A 29 11.49 11.15 1.39
CA PHE A 29 12.34 11.06 2.58
C PHE A 29 13.79 11.43 2.28
N LEU A 30 14.33 10.96 1.15
CA LEU A 30 15.67 11.30 0.70
C LEU A 30 15.81 12.81 0.42
N ALA A 31 14.85 13.41 -0.29
CA ALA A 31 14.87 14.83 -0.63
C ALA A 31 14.76 15.77 0.59
N ASN A 32 14.15 15.30 1.69
CA ASN A 32 13.91 16.08 2.91
C ASN A 32 14.81 15.65 4.08
N GLU A 33 15.82 14.81 3.85
CA GLU A 33 16.75 14.30 4.87
C GLU A 33 16.04 13.68 6.09
N ILE A 34 14.93 12.97 5.84
CA ILE A 34 14.12 12.36 6.90
C ILE A 34 14.66 10.97 7.20
N ASP A 35 15.56 10.87 8.18
CA ASP A 35 16.16 9.59 8.57
C ASP A 35 15.47 8.93 9.79
N SER A 36 14.76 9.73 10.60
CA SER A 36 14.04 9.21 11.76
C SER A 36 12.84 8.37 11.36
N GLU A 37 12.82 7.11 11.81
CA GLU A 37 11.72 6.18 11.56
C GLU A 37 10.36 6.70 12.05
N ALA A 38 10.34 7.38 13.20
CA ALA A 38 9.14 8.01 13.72
C ALA A 38 8.58 9.09 12.77
N LYS A 39 9.47 9.87 12.14
CA LYS A 39 9.08 10.88 11.14
C LYS A 39 8.60 10.22 9.84
N LYS A 40 9.31 9.20 9.34
CA LYS A 40 8.89 8.44 8.14
C LYS A 40 7.49 7.87 8.32
N ARG A 41 7.23 7.22 9.46
CA ARG A 41 5.90 6.72 9.83
C ARG A 41 4.86 7.82 9.88
N ALA A 42 5.14 8.94 10.55
CA ALA A 42 4.17 10.03 10.70
C ALA A 42 3.78 10.61 9.33
N VAL A 43 4.77 10.82 8.45
CA VAL A 43 4.53 11.29 7.07
C VAL A 43 3.69 10.28 6.30
N LEU A 44 4.04 8.99 6.32
CA LEU A 44 3.27 7.93 5.66
C LEU A 44 1.80 7.91 6.13
N LEU A 45 1.57 7.88 7.45
CA LEU A 45 0.22 7.83 8.02
C LEU A 45 -0.61 9.08 7.67
N SER A 46 0.03 10.25 7.55
CA SER A 46 -0.63 11.50 7.17
C SER A 46 -0.90 11.61 5.67
N SER A 47 -0.03 11.05 4.83
CA SER A 47 -0.10 11.17 3.37
C SER A 47 -0.95 10.07 2.72
N MET A 48 -1.01 8.87 3.30
CA MET A 48 -1.62 7.70 2.65
C MET A 48 -3.11 7.87 2.30
N GLY A 49 -3.84 8.72 3.03
CA GLY A 49 -5.27 8.96 2.82
C GLY A 49 -6.18 7.97 3.54
N VAL A 50 -7.49 8.27 3.53
CA VAL A 50 -8.48 7.63 4.43
C VAL A 50 -8.65 6.13 4.18
N LYS A 51 -8.73 5.71 2.91
CA LYS A 51 -8.98 4.30 2.54
C LYS A 51 -7.85 3.36 3.00
N PRO A 52 -6.58 3.57 2.60
CA PRO A 52 -5.48 2.69 3.02
C PRO A 52 -5.15 2.82 4.50
N TYR A 53 -5.38 3.98 5.14
CA TYR A 53 -5.26 4.11 6.59
C TYR A 53 -6.27 3.22 7.34
N LYS A 54 -7.55 3.22 6.89
CA LYS A 54 -8.59 2.35 7.47
C LYS A 54 -8.25 0.87 7.27
N LEU A 55 -7.75 0.50 6.09
CA LEU A 55 -7.28 -0.85 5.81
C LEU A 55 -6.14 -1.25 6.76
N LEU A 56 -5.11 -0.42 6.87
CA LEU A 56 -4.00 -0.64 7.79
C LEU A 56 -4.51 -0.84 9.22
N SER A 57 -5.39 0.05 9.70
CA SER A 57 -5.97 -0.03 11.05
C SER A 57 -6.71 -1.34 11.30
N ASN A 58 -7.37 -1.90 10.28
CA ASN A 58 -8.04 -3.20 10.40
C ASN A 58 -7.03 -4.36 10.43
N LEU A 59 -5.93 -4.24 9.67
CA LEU A 59 -4.89 -5.28 9.59
C LEU A 59 -4.01 -5.34 10.83
N VAL A 60 -3.75 -4.21 11.49
CA VAL A 60 -2.87 -4.15 12.68
C VAL A 60 -3.62 -4.31 14.01
N ALA A 61 -4.96 -4.33 13.98
CA ALA A 61 -5.77 -4.51 15.17
C ALA A 61 -5.37 -5.80 15.94
N PRO A 62 -5.27 -5.76 17.28
CA PRO A 62 -5.70 -4.69 18.20
C PRO A 62 -4.69 -3.55 18.44
N ARG A 63 -3.51 -3.56 17.81
CA ARG A 63 -2.51 -2.48 17.94
C ARG A 63 -2.91 -1.25 17.13
N LYS A 64 -2.40 -0.09 17.53
CA LYS A 64 -2.60 1.17 16.77
C LYS A 64 -1.62 1.25 15.62
N ALA A 65 -2.06 1.79 14.48
CA ALA A 65 -1.18 2.05 13.33
C ALA A 65 0.02 2.96 13.67
N GLY A 66 -0.12 3.82 14.69
CA GLY A 66 0.95 4.68 15.20
C GLY A 66 1.94 3.98 16.15
N GLU A 67 1.73 2.70 16.51
CA GLU A 67 2.66 1.91 17.32
C GLU A 67 3.55 1.02 16.45
N CYS A 68 3.12 0.73 15.22
CA CYS A 68 3.91 -0.01 14.24
C CYS A 68 5.11 0.80 13.74
N SER A 69 6.14 0.10 13.31
CA SER A 69 7.30 0.64 12.60
C SER A 69 6.95 0.99 11.15
N TYR A 70 7.78 1.82 10.50
CA TYR A 70 7.53 2.18 9.09
C TYR A 70 7.61 0.94 8.19
N THR A 71 8.61 0.08 8.45
CA THR A 71 8.85 -1.16 7.70
C THR A 71 7.69 -2.13 7.84
N GLU A 72 7.18 -2.36 9.06
CA GLU A 72 5.99 -3.19 9.28
C GLU A 72 4.77 -2.68 8.50
N ILE A 73 4.53 -1.37 8.49
CA ILE A 73 3.38 -0.79 7.77
C ILE A 73 3.50 -1.04 6.27
N VAL A 74 4.69 -0.79 5.70
CA VAL A 74 4.96 -1.01 4.27
C VAL A 74 4.79 -2.49 3.92
N ASP A 75 5.28 -3.40 4.76
CA ASP A 75 5.19 -4.84 4.54
C ASP A 75 3.75 -5.36 4.66
N VAL A 76 2.98 -4.91 5.65
CA VAL A 76 1.57 -5.28 5.83
C VAL A 76 0.74 -4.87 4.61
N LEU A 77 0.92 -3.63 4.15
CA LEU A 77 0.20 -3.11 2.99
C LEU A 77 0.68 -3.78 1.70
N LYS A 78 1.98 -4.02 1.54
CA LYS A 78 2.52 -4.79 0.42
C LYS A 78 1.94 -6.20 0.38
N ASN A 79 1.84 -6.88 1.51
CA ASN A 79 1.25 -8.23 1.59
C ASN A 79 -0.24 -8.23 1.27
N HIS A 80 -0.97 -7.17 1.64
CA HIS A 80 -2.39 -7.03 1.28
C HIS A 80 -2.59 -6.76 -0.21
N HIS A 81 -1.80 -5.87 -0.81
CA HIS A 81 -1.90 -5.57 -2.24
C HIS A 81 -1.29 -6.65 -3.14
N ASN A 82 -0.32 -7.41 -2.62
CA ASN A 82 0.27 -8.60 -3.27
C ASN A 82 -0.24 -9.90 -2.63
N LEU A 83 -1.51 -9.97 -2.20
CA LEU A 83 -2.07 -11.23 -1.72
C LEU A 83 -1.87 -12.28 -2.80
N ARG A 84 -1.01 -13.28 -2.52
CA ARG A 84 -0.81 -14.43 -3.40
C ARG A 84 -2.19 -14.94 -3.75
N PRO A 85 -2.55 -15.03 -5.05
CA PRO A 85 -3.89 -15.40 -5.42
C PRO A 85 -4.20 -16.75 -4.78
N SER A 86 -5.23 -16.78 -3.93
CA SER A 86 -5.62 -18.00 -3.23
C SER A 86 -5.89 -19.08 -4.26
N THR A 87 -5.29 -20.26 -4.07
CA THR A 87 -5.49 -21.42 -4.96
C THR A 87 -6.98 -21.75 -5.10
N ILE A 88 -7.76 -21.53 -4.04
CA ILE A 88 -9.22 -21.70 -4.03
C ILE A 88 -9.90 -20.69 -4.95
N VAL A 89 -9.50 -19.41 -4.91
CA VAL A 89 -10.06 -18.35 -5.77
C VAL A 89 -9.67 -18.57 -7.24
N GLN A 90 -8.42 -18.98 -7.49
CA GLN A 90 -7.96 -19.31 -8.85
C GLN A 90 -8.70 -20.53 -9.41
N ARG A 91 -8.93 -21.56 -8.59
CA ARG A 91 -9.71 -22.73 -8.97
C ARG A 91 -11.16 -22.37 -9.26
N PHE A 92 -11.79 -21.58 -8.39
CA PHE A 92 -13.13 -21.06 -8.65
C PHE A 92 -13.20 -20.23 -9.95
N LYS A 93 -12.23 -19.34 -10.21
CA LYS A 93 -12.16 -18.59 -11.48
C LYS A 93 -12.00 -19.49 -12.70
N PHE A 94 -11.24 -20.57 -12.59
CA PHE A 94 -11.11 -21.57 -13.65
C PHE A 94 -12.44 -22.34 -13.85
N ASP A 95 -13.06 -22.81 -12.76
CA ASP A 95 -14.28 -23.61 -12.78
C ASP A 95 -15.50 -22.78 -13.23
N THR A 96 -15.49 -21.46 -13.03
CA THR A 96 -16.56 -20.54 -13.45
C THR A 96 -16.34 -19.93 -14.84
N ARG A 97 -15.20 -20.22 -15.48
CA ARG A 97 -14.86 -19.70 -16.81
C ARG A 97 -15.66 -20.45 -17.87
N VAL A 98 -16.65 -19.78 -18.47
CA VAL A 98 -17.42 -20.33 -19.59
C VAL A 98 -16.84 -19.81 -20.90
N ARG A 99 -16.58 -20.72 -21.85
CA ARG A 99 -16.07 -20.37 -23.18
C ARG A 99 -17.12 -19.61 -23.97
N GLY A 100 -16.72 -18.48 -24.58
CA GLY A 100 -17.60 -17.71 -25.47
C GLY A 100 -17.88 -18.45 -26.78
N ALA A 101 -19.03 -18.17 -27.42
CA ALA A 101 -19.40 -18.79 -28.69
C ALA A 101 -18.41 -18.52 -29.84
N SER A 102 -17.58 -17.48 -29.70
CA SER A 102 -16.56 -17.04 -30.67
C SER A 102 -15.11 -17.35 -30.24
N GLU A 103 -14.88 -18.05 -29.12
CA GLU A 103 -13.54 -18.46 -28.72
C GLU A 103 -13.13 -19.75 -29.46
N SER A 104 -12.06 -19.64 -30.25
CA SER A 104 -11.36 -20.77 -30.88
C SER A 104 -10.68 -21.66 -29.84
N ILE A 105 -10.45 -22.93 -30.21
CA ILE A 105 -9.69 -23.90 -29.41
C ILE A 105 -8.21 -23.52 -29.40
#